data_AF-A0A432DXT7-F1
#
_entry.id   AF-A0A432DXT7-F1
#
_cell.length_a   1.000
_cell.length_b   1.000
_cell.length_c   1.000
_cell.angle_alpha   90.00
_cell.angle_beta   90.00
_cell.angle_gamma   90.00
#
_symmetry.space_group_name_H-M   'P 1'
#
loop_
_entity.id
_entity.type
_entity.pdbx_description
1 polymer ?
#
loop_
_entity_poly.entity_id
_entity_poly.type
_entity_poly.pdbx_seq_one_letter_code
_entity_poly.pdbx_strand_id
1 'polypeptide(L)'
;MVRKQEKTVQKHLHFSETAQNIWEEIQRYVTVNRLNNVISKIGEFEPKMTGKVIGLFAQDILEDFEKDFPAVFTAIEKEEQKRINKKLNTLVISLVKEELMTLKV
;
A
#
# COMPACT_ATOMS: atom_id res chain seq x y z
N MET A 1 21.79 13.40 42.68
CA MET A 1 20.72 12.71 41.92
C MET A 1 20.92 13.01 40.44
N VAL A 2 21.46 12.07 39.68
CA VAL A 2 21.75 12.25 38.25
C VAL A 2 20.46 12.00 37.47
N ARG A 3 19.90 13.06 36.88
CA ARG A 3 18.72 12.96 36.01
C ARG A 3 19.14 12.27 34.71
N LYS A 4 18.61 11.07 34.53
CA LYS A 4 18.78 10.18 33.39
C LYS A 4 18.27 10.89 32.13
N GLN A 5 19.16 11.11 31.17
CA GLN A 5 18.83 11.56 29.82
C GLN A 5 18.01 10.45 29.13
N GLU A 6 16.72 10.69 28.93
CA GLU A 6 15.88 9.80 28.13
C GLU A 6 16.01 10.18 26.66
N LYS A 7 16.95 9.48 26.02
CA LYS A 7 16.92 8.94 24.66
C LYS A 7 15.93 9.61 23.69
N THR A 8 16.50 10.44 22.81
CA THR A 8 16.14 10.57 21.38
C THR A 8 14.67 10.36 21.05
N VAL A 9 13.95 11.48 21.04
CA VAL A 9 12.68 11.68 20.35
C VAL A 9 12.74 10.97 19.00
N GLN A 10 11.99 9.87 18.87
CA GLN A 10 11.70 9.29 17.57
C GLN A 10 11.07 10.41 16.75
N LYS A 11 11.78 10.90 15.72
CA LYS A 11 11.18 11.78 14.72
C LYS A 11 9.93 11.07 14.23
N HIS A 12 8.76 11.55 14.66
CA HIS A 12 7.52 11.22 13.99
C HIS A 12 7.69 11.76 12.58
N LEU A 13 8.05 10.86 11.67
CA LEU A 13 8.30 11.12 10.27
C LEU A 13 6.93 11.25 9.60
N HIS A 14 6.25 12.36 9.92
CA HIS A 14 5.00 12.74 9.28
C HIS A 14 5.25 12.96 7.78
N PHE A 15 4.27 12.59 6.97
CA PHE A 15 4.22 13.00 5.57
C PHE A 15 4.11 14.51 5.47
N SER A 16 4.61 15.07 4.38
CA SER A 16 4.13 16.37 3.91
C SER A 16 2.61 16.31 3.70
N GLU A 17 1.96 17.47 3.72
CA GLU A 17 0.53 17.57 3.43
C GLU A 17 0.19 16.93 2.07
N THR A 18 1.01 17.19 1.05
CA THR A 18 0.87 16.58 -0.28
C THR A 18 0.97 15.06 -0.23
N ALA A 19 1.99 14.50 0.43
CA ALA A 19 2.14 13.05 0.53
C ALA A 19 1.04 12.39 1.37
N GLN A 20 0.50 13.09 2.37
CA GLN A 20 -0.65 12.62 3.14
C GLN A 20 -1.91 12.57 2.26
N ASN A 21 -2.19 13.63 1.49
CA ASN A 21 -3.33 13.66 0.57
C ASN A 21 -3.23 12.56 -0.50
N ILE A 22 -2.03 12.36 -1.08
CA ILE A 22 -1.78 11.27 -2.04
C ILE A 22 -2.04 9.91 -1.38
N TRP A 23 -1.56 9.70 -0.16
CA TRP A 23 -1.80 8.47 0.57
C TRP A 23 -3.31 8.22 0.79
N GLU A 24 -4.05 9.23 1.23
CA GLU A 24 -5.50 9.14 1.44
C GLU A 24 -6.27 8.82 0.15
N GLU A 25 -5.88 9.41 -0.98
CA GLU A 25 -6.49 9.08 -2.27
C GLU A 25 -6.13 7.66 -2.71
N ILE A 26 -4.86 7.24 -2.65
CA ILE A 26 -4.44 5.86 -2.98
C ILE A 26 -5.24 4.82 -2.17
N GLN A 27 -5.52 5.09 -0.89
CA GLN A 27 -6.31 4.17 -0.05
C GLN A 27 -7.70 3.87 -0.64
N ARG A 28 -8.32 4.81 -1.36
CA ARG A 28 -9.64 4.63 -1.96
C ARG A 28 -9.63 3.64 -3.13
N TYR A 29 -8.48 3.43 -3.75
CA TYR A 29 -8.31 2.45 -4.82
C TYR A 29 -8.18 1.04 -4.26
N VAL A 30 -7.81 0.87 -2.99
CA VAL A 30 -7.63 -0.44 -2.36
C VAL A 30 -9.00 -1.06 -2.04
N THR A 31 -9.56 -1.77 -3.01
CA THR A 31 -10.91 -2.35 -2.93
C THR A 31 -10.91 -3.83 -3.30
N VAL A 32 -11.84 -4.59 -2.71
CA VAL A 32 -12.05 -6.01 -3.03
C VAL A 32 -12.38 -6.19 -4.51
N ASN A 33 -13.12 -5.26 -5.11
CA ASN A 33 -13.45 -5.30 -6.53
C ASN A 33 -12.20 -5.29 -7.42
N ARG A 34 -11.21 -4.44 -7.11
CA ARG A 34 -9.94 -4.45 -7.85
C ARG A 34 -9.12 -5.71 -7.61
N LEU A 35 -9.09 -6.21 -6.38
CA LEU A 35 -8.46 -7.49 -6.10
C LEU A 35 -9.07 -8.61 -6.95
N ASN A 36 -10.40 -8.66 -7.05
CA ASN A 36 -11.11 -9.63 -7.89
C ASN A 36 -10.77 -9.47 -9.39
N ASN A 37 -10.63 -8.23 -9.87
CA ASN A 37 -10.19 -7.96 -11.24
C ASN A 37 -8.75 -8.45 -11.50
N VAL A 38 -7.87 -8.34 -10.51
CA VAL A 38 -6.50 -8.86 -10.61
C VAL A 38 -6.52 -10.39 -10.63
N ILE A 39 -7.29 -11.02 -9.74
CA ILE A 39 -7.42 -12.48 -9.68
C ILE A 39 -8.03 -13.04 -10.98
N SER A 40 -9.07 -12.40 -11.53
CA SER A 40 -9.71 -12.85 -12.76
C SER A 40 -8.78 -12.80 -13.98
N LYS A 41 -7.84 -11.85 -14.03
CA LYS A 41 -6.78 -11.77 -15.05
C LYS A 41 -5.71 -12.86 -14.87
N ILE A 42 -5.50 -13.36 -13.65
CA ILE A 42 -4.53 -14.42 -13.37
C ILE A 42 -5.08 -15.81 -13.75
N GLY A 43 -6.39 -16.00 -13.61
CA GLY A 43 -7.06 -17.28 -13.86
C GLY A 43 -7.09 -18.15 -12.61
N GLU A 44 -6.53 -19.36 -12.68
CA GLU A 44 -6.48 -20.27 -11.53
C GLU A 44 -5.58 -19.72 -10.43
N PHE A 45 -6.15 -19.59 -9.22
CA PHE A 45 -5.42 -19.14 -8.05
C PHE A 45 -4.93 -20.33 -7.21
N GLU A 46 -3.63 -20.37 -6.96
CA GLU A 46 -3.03 -21.26 -5.97
C GLU A 46 -2.44 -20.46 -4.79
N PRO A 47 -2.47 -20.97 -3.54
CA PRO A 47 -1.93 -20.26 -2.38
C PRO A 47 -0.48 -19.79 -2.52
N LYS A 48 0.35 -20.55 -3.26
CA LYS A 48 1.76 -20.18 -3.57
C LYS A 48 1.88 -18.88 -4.39
N MET A 49 0.80 -18.46 -5.05
CA MET A 49 0.73 -17.25 -5.88
C MET A 49 0.36 -16.00 -5.08
N THR A 50 0.09 -16.10 -3.78
CA THR A 50 -0.29 -14.97 -2.93
C THR A 50 0.68 -13.79 -3.05
N GLY A 51 1.99 -14.05 -3.06
CA GLY A 51 3.01 -12.99 -3.24
C GLY A 51 2.90 -12.28 -4.60
N LYS A 52 2.57 -13.04 -5.66
CA LYS A 52 2.33 -12.48 -7.01
C LYS A 52 1.06 -11.64 -7.04
N VAL A 53 -0.03 -12.11 -6.41
CA VAL A 53 -1.28 -11.35 -6.30
C VAL A 53 -1.08 -10.04 -5.57
N ILE A 54 -0.35 -10.04 -4.44
CA ILE A 54 0.00 -8.82 -3.69
C ILE A 54 0.71 -7.81 -4.59
N GLY A 55 1.73 -8.25 -5.34
CA GLY A 55 2.49 -7.38 -6.24
C GLY A 55 1.63 -6.81 -7.36
N LEU A 56 0.85 -7.66 -8.04
CA LEU A 56 -0.03 -7.24 -9.13
C LEU A 56 -1.15 -6.33 -8.64
N PHE A 57 -1.67 -6.54 -7.44
CA PHE A 57 -2.72 -5.70 -6.87
C PHE A 57 -2.19 -4.33 -6.46
N ALA A 58 -1.01 -4.25 -5.83
CA ALA A 58 -0.36 -2.97 -5.56
C ALA A 58 -0.06 -2.21 -6.86
N GLN A 59 0.37 -2.91 -7.92
CA GLN A 59 0.60 -2.31 -9.23
C GLN A 59 -0.71 -1.80 -9.87
N ASP A 60 -1.78 -2.60 -9.88
CA ASP A 60 -3.10 -2.20 -10.41
C ASP A 60 -3.64 -0.94 -9.71
N ILE A 61 -3.46 -0.85 -8.39
CA ILE A 61 -3.82 0.34 -7.60
C ILE A 61 -3.04 1.58 -8.05
N LEU A 62 -1.72 1.47 -8.16
CA LEU A 62 -0.87 2.61 -8.53
C LEU A 62 -1.08 3.03 -9.99
N GLU A 63 -1.26 2.07 -10.90
CA GLU A 63 -1.55 2.34 -12.31
C GLU A 63 -2.89 3.06 -12.47
N ASP A 64 -3.92 2.68 -11.71
CA ASP A 64 -5.22 3.35 -11.81
C ASP A 64 -5.21 4.73 -11.16
N PHE A 65 -4.53 4.87 -10.02
CA PHE A 65 -4.28 6.18 -9.42
C PHE A 65 -3.55 7.13 -10.38
N GLU A 66 -2.53 6.64 -11.09
CA GLU A 66 -1.74 7.44 -12.03
C GLU A 66 -2.57 7.92 -13.24
N LYS A 67 -3.63 7.20 -13.63
CA LYS A 67 -4.55 7.66 -14.70
C LYS A 67 -5.35 8.88 -14.28
N ASP A 68 -5.81 8.90 -13.03
CA ASP A 68 -6.60 10.00 -12.48
C ASP A 68 -5.72 11.18 -12.04
N PHE A 69 -4.49 10.89 -11.58
CA PHE A 69 -3.53 11.86 -11.05
C PHE A 69 -2.13 11.70 -11.68
N PRO A 70 -1.96 12.04 -12.97
CA PRO A 70 -0.70 11.84 -13.67
C PRO A 70 0.48 12.57 -13.01
N ALA A 71 1.59 11.86 -12.85
CA ALA A 71 2.85 12.27 -12.26
C ALA A 71 2.80 12.76 -10.80
N VAL A 72 1.62 12.84 -10.16
CA VAL A 72 1.45 13.38 -8.80
C VAL A 72 2.24 12.55 -7.78
N PHE A 73 2.19 11.22 -7.89
CA PHE A 73 2.96 10.34 -7.00
C PHE A 73 4.46 10.43 -7.25
N THR A 74 4.89 10.66 -8.50
CA THR A 74 6.32 10.77 -8.84
C THR A 74 6.92 12.13 -8.51
N ALA A 75 6.08 13.15 -8.32
CA ALA A 75 6.49 14.53 -8.04
C ALA A 75 6.92 14.77 -6.59
N ILE A 76 6.49 13.94 -5.64
CA ILE A 76 6.91 14.06 -4.23
C ILE A 76 8.29 13.43 -3.99
N GLU A 77 8.88 13.68 -2.83
CA GLU A 77 10.22 13.18 -2.51
C GLU A 77 10.29 11.64 -2.54
N LYS A 78 11.42 11.10 -3.04
CA LYS A 78 11.63 9.64 -3.13
C LYS A 78 11.46 8.92 -1.78
N GLU A 79 11.81 9.57 -0.68
CA GLU A 79 11.61 9.01 0.67
C GLU A 79 10.12 8.92 1.06
N GLU A 80 9.31 9.89 0.63
CA GLU A 80 7.85 9.84 0.82
C GLU A 80 7.21 8.77 -0.08
N GLN A 81 7.64 8.68 -1.35
CA GLN A 81 7.20 7.61 -2.25
C GLN A 81 7.48 6.22 -1.67
N LYS A 82 8.69 5.98 -1.14
CA LYS A 82 9.05 4.71 -0.48
C LYS A 82 8.16 4.41 0.72
N ARG A 83 7.84 5.41 1.53
CA ARG A 83 6.97 5.25 2.70
C ARG A 83 5.52 4.96 2.31
N ILE A 84 4.98 5.66 1.31
CA ILE A 84 3.66 5.38 0.74
C ILE A 84 3.63 3.96 0.20
N ASN A 85 4.62 3.55 -0.60
CA ASN A 85 4.72 2.19 -1.12
C ASN A 85 4.79 1.14 0.00
N LYS A 86 5.49 1.44 1.11
CA LYS A 86 5.52 0.54 2.27
C LYS A 86 4.15 0.42 2.94
N LYS A 87 3.44 1.53 3.15
CA LYS A 87 2.08 1.54 3.71
C LYS A 87 1.09 0.83 2.78
N LEU A 88 1.18 1.07 1.48
CA LEU A 88 0.36 0.42 0.46
C LEU A 88 0.56 -1.10 0.50
N ASN A 89 1.81 -1.56 0.50
CA ASN A 89 2.11 -2.99 0.61
C ASN A 89 1.51 -3.61 1.88
N THR A 90 1.62 -2.94 3.03
CA THR A 90 0.98 -3.43 4.27
C THR A 90 -0.53 -3.54 4.12
N LEU A 91 -1.19 -2.52 3.56
CA LEU A 91 -2.64 -2.51 3.36
C LEU A 91 -3.10 -3.60 2.40
N VAL A 92 -2.42 -3.73 1.26
CA VAL A 92 -2.68 -4.76 0.24
C VAL A 92 -2.47 -6.16 0.81
N ILE A 93 -1.39 -6.40 1.56
CA ILE A 93 -1.16 -7.69 2.23
C ILE A 93 -2.31 -8.03 3.17
N SER A 94 -2.77 -7.07 3.98
CA SER A 94 -3.88 -7.28 4.91
C SER A 94 -5.16 -7.67 4.17
N LEU A 95 -5.54 -6.91 3.14
CA LEU A 95 -6.75 -7.18 2.35
C LEU A 95 -6.65 -8.52 1.63
N VAL A 96 -5.53 -8.83 0.97
CA VAL A 96 -5.33 -10.11 0.29
C VAL A 96 -5.40 -11.28 1.28
N LYS A 97 -4.82 -11.14 2.47
CA LYS A 97 -4.92 -12.18 3.50
C LYS A 97 -6.34 -12.34 4.00
N GLU A 98 -7.05 -11.24 4.22
CA GLU A 98 -8.45 -11.27 4.62
C GLU A 98 -9.28 -11.99 3.56
N GLU A 99 -9.26 -11.56 2.30
CA GLU A 99 -10.09 -12.17 1.26
C GLU A 99 -9.66 -13.60 0.88
N LEU A 100 -8.36 -13.90 0.81
CA LEU A 100 -7.88 -15.19 0.29
C LEU A 100 -7.57 -16.23 1.38
N MET A 101 -7.34 -15.82 2.64
CA MET A 101 -7.11 -16.75 3.75
C MET A 101 -8.32 -16.89 4.68
N THR A 102 -9.37 -16.05 4.56
CA THR A 102 -10.68 -16.35 5.17
C THR A 102 -11.50 -17.32 4.32
N LEU A 103 -11.11 -17.57 3.07
CA LEU A 103 -11.49 -18.76 2.29
C LEU A 103 -10.84 -20.03 2.90
N LYS A 104 -11.02 -20.25 4.20
CA LYS A 104 -10.84 -21.56 4.81
C LYS A 104 -12.11 -22.36 4.56
N VAL A 105 -11.94 -23.33 3.66
CA VAL A 105 -12.45 -24.72 3.68
C VAL A 105 -13.52 -25.00 4.73
#